data_AF-A0A942STZ0-F1
#
_entry.id   AF-A0A942STZ0-F1
#
_cell.length_a   1.000
_cell.length_b   1.000
_cell.length_c   1.000
_cell.angle_alpha   90.00
_cell.angle_beta   90.00
_cell.angle_gamma   90.00
#
_symmetry.space_group_name_H-M   'P 1'
#
loop_
_entity.id
_entity.type
_entity.pdbx_description
1 polymer ?
#
loop_
_entity_poly.entity_id
_entity_poly.type
_entity_poly.pdbx_seq_one_letter_code
_entity_poly.pdbx_strand_id
1 'polypeptide(L)'
;MNNLGTNLQEQIHKLTDELNRTSKLAKIFEDFIDSSYDPIFITDKNGYGFKMNKAYTRVTGATKEQLMGKHMNDLKEQGIISDSISMHVLEKKERLTMVQKVNGKELLVTGNPIFDENGEILYVVTNLRDISTLNQLKIELKQTKALADQYLQELEFYHKKDHIISHDGIVANSDKMLKVIDLVQKIALVLSTVLLLGESGVGKELIANLIQKLSSRANQPFIKVNCAAIPKDLLESELFGYEKGAFTGADSKGRAGLFEQADKGTIFLDEIGEMPLHLQVKLLRVIQELEVRRIGGGQSKKIDIRIISATNKDLESMVVRGEFRQDLYYRLNVVPIKIPSLRERKEDIPVLAFYFLKKLNQKYNLNKQLSDAAITQMKTYSWPGNIREMQNLIERLVVTVESEMLDSHHFSFNHQYLSQSLTTEKTLKEVVQDLERTMIMEAMVQYRSTRKAAKSLGISQSTLVKKMQRLGFQQTDYVLHQ
;
A
#
# COMPACT_ATOMS: atom_id res chain seq x y z
N MET A 1 -80.29 13.52 75.48
CA MET A 1 -80.43 13.49 74.01
C MET A 1 -79.51 14.48 73.29
N ASN A 2 -79.02 15.56 73.91
CA ASN A 2 -78.20 16.57 73.20
C ASN A 2 -76.70 16.25 72.99
N ASN A 3 -76.13 15.20 73.62
CA ASN A 3 -74.71 14.82 73.45
C ASN A 3 -74.46 13.74 72.39
N LEU A 4 -75.49 13.02 71.94
CA LEU A 4 -75.35 11.94 70.94
C LEU A 4 -75.36 12.50 69.50
N GLY A 5 -76.17 13.53 69.26
CA GLY A 5 -76.27 14.21 67.97
C GLY A 5 -75.01 15.00 67.60
N THR A 6 -74.34 15.60 68.58
CA THR A 6 -73.08 16.34 68.42
C THR A 6 -71.90 15.42 68.08
N ASN A 7 -71.80 14.23 68.69
CA ASN A 7 -70.72 13.26 68.42
C ASN A 7 -70.84 12.63 67.01
N LEU A 8 -72.06 12.31 66.57
CA LEU A 8 -72.31 11.78 65.23
C LEU A 8 -72.03 12.83 64.14
N GLN A 9 -72.40 14.09 64.38
CA GLN A 9 -72.06 15.20 63.48
C GLN A 9 -70.55 15.44 63.40
N GLU A 10 -69.82 15.35 64.52
CA GLU A 10 -68.35 15.41 64.51
C GLU A 10 -67.70 14.25 63.75
N GLN A 11 -68.21 13.02 63.87
CA GLN A 11 -67.70 11.87 63.12
C GLN A 11 -67.95 11.99 61.62
N ILE A 12 -69.16 12.41 61.21
CA ILE A 12 -69.47 12.67 59.80
C ILE A 12 -68.61 13.81 59.25
N HIS A 13 -68.39 14.86 60.03
CA HIS A 13 -67.53 15.98 59.62
C HIS A 13 -66.07 15.51 59.43
N LYS A 14 -65.53 14.71 60.35
CA LYS A 14 -64.18 14.11 60.22
C LYS A 14 -64.03 13.20 59.00
N LEU A 15 -65.00 12.31 58.74
CA LEU A 15 -65.00 11.44 57.56
C LEU A 15 -65.12 12.24 56.25
N THR A 16 -65.92 13.31 56.25
CA THR A 16 -66.06 14.20 55.09
C THR A 16 -64.75 14.95 54.85
N ASP A 17 -64.09 15.43 55.90
CA ASP A 17 -62.78 16.09 55.80
C ASP A 17 -61.69 15.13 55.32
N GLU A 18 -61.69 13.87 55.77
CA GLU A 18 -60.75 12.85 55.34
C GLU A 18 -60.99 12.43 53.88
N LEU A 19 -62.25 12.30 53.46
CA LEU A 19 -62.63 12.07 52.06
C LEU A 19 -62.22 13.26 51.15
N ASN A 20 -62.40 14.49 51.63
CA ASN A 20 -61.98 15.68 50.90
C ASN A 20 -60.45 15.78 50.79
N ARG A 21 -59.71 15.42 51.86
CA ARG A 21 -58.24 15.37 51.85
C ARG A 21 -57.72 14.31 50.90
N THR A 22 -58.27 13.10 50.93
CA THR A 22 -57.89 12.00 50.03
C THR A 22 -58.22 12.31 48.58
N SER A 23 -59.40 12.88 48.30
CA SER A 23 -59.78 13.35 46.96
C SER A 23 -58.83 14.44 46.43
N LYS A 24 -58.47 15.41 47.29
CA LYS A 24 -57.52 16.48 46.94
C LYS A 24 -56.12 15.92 46.67
N LEU A 25 -55.64 14.97 47.49
CA LEU A 25 -54.36 14.31 47.28
C LEU A 25 -54.35 13.51 45.97
N ALA A 26 -55.40 12.74 45.68
CA ALA A 26 -55.53 11.98 44.43
C ALA A 26 -55.45 12.90 43.21
N LYS A 27 -56.11 14.07 43.26
CA LYS A 27 -56.04 15.09 42.21
C LYS A 27 -54.62 15.65 42.04
N ILE A 28 -53.91 15.96 43.13
CA ILE A 28 -52.52 16.45 43.07
C ILE A 28 -51.60 15.43 42.42
N PHE A 29 -51.74 14.14 42.75
CA PHE A 29 -50.94 13.07 42.13
C PHE A 29 -51.25 12.89 40.66
N GLU A 30 -52.52 13.06 40.27
CA GLU A 30 -52.92 13.03 38.86
C GLU A 30 -52.31 14.18 38.07
N ASP A 31 -52.38 15.40 38.59
CA ASP A 31 -51.75 16.58 38.00
C ASP A 31 -50.22 16.41 37.90
N PHE A 32 -49.58 15.81 38.91
CA PHE A 32 -48.15 15.52 38.89
C PHE A 32 -47.75 14.53 37.79
N ILE A 33 -48.47 13.40 37.67
CA ILE A 33 -48.24 12.40 36.63
C ILE A 33 -48.44 13.00 35.22
N ASP A 34 -49.45 13.86 35.05
CA ASP A 34 -49.72 14.56 33.79
C ASP A 34 -48.71 15.64 33.44
N SER A 35 -48.09 16.27 34.45
CA SER A 35 -47.03 17.26 34.26
C SER A 35 -45.70 16.65 33.82
N SER A 36 -45.51 15.34 34.00
CA SER A 36 -44.30 14.63 33.59
C SER A 36 -44.11 14.72 32.06
N TYR A 37 -42.88 15.05 31.65
CA TYR A 37 -42.51 15.03 30.24
C TYR A 37 -42.35 13.59 29.71
N ASP A 38 -41.99 12.67 30.60
CA ASP A 38 -41.82 11.26 30.30
C ASP A 38 -43.19 10.58 30.13
N PRO A 39 -43.39 9.83 29.03
CA PRO A 39 -44.56 8.96 28.83
C PRO A 39 -44.68 7.94 29.96
N ILE A 40 -45.85 7.90 30.60
CA ILE A 40 -46.17 6.93 31.67
C ILE A 40 -47.45 6.20 31.30
N PHE A 41 -47.40 4.88 31.37
CA PHE A 41 -48.57 4.02 31.24
C PHE A 41 -48.58 2.95 32.33
N ILE A 42 -49.75 2.75 32.93
CA ILE A 42 -49.95 1.87 34.07
C ILE A 42 -50.91 0.76 33.66
N THR A 43 -50.48 -0.48 33.88
CA THR A 43 -51.28 -1.69 33.70
C THR A 43 -51.64 -2.24 35.06
N ASP A 44 -52.86 -2.76 35.25
CA ASP A 44 -53.24 -3.44 36.48
C ASP A 44 -52.65 -4.87 36.55
N LYS A 45 -52.85 -5.51 37.71
CA LYS A 45 -52.42 -6.89 37.97
C LYS A 45 -52.96 -7.95 37.00
N ASN A 46 -54.04 -7.64 36.29
CA ASN A 46 -54.70 -8.55 35.35
C ASN A 46 -54.31 -8.25 33.89
N GLY A 47 -53.40 -7.32 33.64
CA GLY A 47 -52.96 -6.98 32.28
C GLY A 47 -53.85 -5.96 31.56
N TYR A 48 -54.73 -5.24 32.26
CA TYR A 48 -55.58 -4.21 31.67
C TYR A 48 -54.99 -2.81 31.82
N GLY A 49 -55.15 -1.98 30.78
CA GLY A 49 -54.73 -0.58 30.82
C GLY A 49 -55.50 0.19 31.89
N PHE A 50 -54.79 0.63 32.93
CA PHE A 50 -55.40 1.27 34.10
C PHE A 50 -55.32 2.79 34.02
N LYS A 51 -54.15 3.33 33.67
CA LYS A 51 -53.93 4.79 33.61
C LYS A 51 -52.83 5.14 32.63
N MET A 52 -52.91 6.35 32.06
CA MET A 52 -51.87 6.93 31.23
C MET A 52 -51.80 8.43 31.44
N ASN A 53 -50.64 9.02 31.21
CA ASN A 53 -50.46 10.47 31.23
C ASN A 53 -50.53 11.08 29.82
N LYS A 54 -50.71 12.41 29.75
CA LYS A 54 -50.73 13.14 28.46
C LYS A 54 -49.47 12.94 27.62
N ALA A 55 -48.31 12.76 28.25
CA ALA A 55 -47.05 12.53 27.54
C ALA A 55 -47.07 11.22 26.72
N TYR A 56 -47.77 10.20 27.19
CA TYR A 56 -47.90 8.94 26.46
C TYR A 56 -48.59 9.13 25.11
N THR A 57 -49.73 9.83 25.07
CA THR A 57 -50.41 10.14 23.80
C THR A 57 -49.56 11.02 22.90
N ARG A 58 -48.84 12.01 23.46
CA ARG A 58 -47.95 12.88 22.68
C ARG A 58 -46.84 12.10 21.97
N VAL A 59 -46.25 11.11 22.63
CA VAL A 59 -45.12 10.33 22.08
C VAL A 59 -45.60 9.22 21.14
N THR A 60 -46.61 8.46 21.55
CA THR A 60 -47.06 7.26 20.82
C THR A 60 -48.19 7.52 19.82
N GLY A 61 -48.92 8.63 19.96
CA GLY A 61 -50.15 8.90 19.21
C GLY A 61 -51.36 8.04 19.65
N ALA A 62 -51.19 7.14 20.62
CA ALA A 62 -52.28 6.31 21.10
C ALA A 62 -53.17 7.08 22.08
N THR A 63 -54.48 6.96 21.88
CA THR A 63 -55.51 7.68 22.66
C THR A 63 -55.94 6.90 23.89
N LYS A 64 -56.53 7.60 24.85
CA LYS A 64 -57.00 6.99 26.11
C LYS A 64 -58.10 5.95 25.84
N GLU A 65 -58.99 6.24 24.90
CA GLU A 65 -60.08 5.36 24.47
C GLU A 65 -59.57 4.06 23.83
N GLN A 66 -58.40 4.10 23.21
CA GLN A 66 -57.80 2.92 22.60
C GLN A 66 -57.18 1.97 23.63
N LEU A 67 -56.74 2.47 24.79
CA LEU A 67 -55.88 1.72 25.71
C LEU A 67 -56.51 1.43 27.08
N MET A 68 -57.36 2.31 27.60
CA MET A 68 -57.94 2.13 28.94
C MET A 68 -58.96 1.00 28.96
N GLY A 69 -58.88 0.15 29.98
CA GLY A 69 -59.77 -1.00 30.17
C GLY A 69 -59.60 -2.12 29.16
N LYS A 70 -58.60 -2.04 28.25
CA LYS A 70 -58.29 -3.10 27.30
C LYS A 70 -57.12 -3.95 27.80
N HIS A 71 -57.16 -5.24 27.49
CA HIS A 71 -56.10 -6.16 27.86
C HIS A 71 -54.90 -5.99 26.92
N MET A 72 -53.68 -6.09 27.45
CA MET A 72 -52.46 -5.83 26.67
C MET A 72 -52.25 -6.82 25.52
N ASN A 73 -52.71 -8.07 25.66
CA ASN A 73 -52.63 -9.05 24.56
C ASN A 73 -53.55 -8.66 23.40
N ASP A 74 -54.74 -8.12 23.66
CA ASP A 74 -55.67 -7.67 22.62
C ASP A 74 -55.06 -6.51 21.82
N LEU A 75 -54.36 -5.60 22.51
CA LEU A 75 -53.65 -4.50 21.86
C LEU A 75 -52.50 -4.97 20.97
N LYS A 76 -51.85 -6.09 21.35
CA LYS A 76 -50.81 -6.75 20.55
C LYS A 76 -51.42 -7.38 19.30
N GLU A 77 -52.55 -8.08 19.43
CA GLU A 77 -53.28 -8.67 18.31
C GLU A 77 -53.82 -7.62 17.33
N GLN A 78 -54.30 -6.47 17.85
CA GLN A 78 -54.74 -5.33 17.05
C GLN A 78 -53.59 -4.57 16.36
N GLY A 79 -52.33 -4.95 16.62
CA GLY A 79 -51.15 -4.32 16.03
C GLY A 79 -50.85 -2.91 16.56
N ILE A 80 -51.52 -2.48 17.63
CA ILE A 80 -51.26 -1.19 18.28
C ILE A 80 -49.89 -1.22 18.96
N ILE A 81 -49.53 -2.37 19.53
CA ILE A 81 -48.22 -2.65 20.11
C ILE A 81 -47.60 -3.91 19.47
N SER A 82 -46.28 -3.95 19.26
CA SER A 82 -45.61 -5.16 18.73
C SER A 82 -45.44 -6.26 19.77
N ASP A 83 -45.28 -5.87 21.03
CA ASP A 83 -45.19 -6.76 22.18
C ASP A 83 -45.63 -5.99 23.43
N SER A 84 -45.78 -6.65 24.59
CA SER A 84 -46.16 -5.97 25.83
C SER A 84 -45.17 -6.22 26.96
N ILE A 85 -44.39 -5.19 27.30
CA ILE A 85 -43.51 -5.27 28.48
C ILE A 85 -44.30 -5.45 29.78
N SER A 86 -45.53 -4.93 29.87
CA SER A 86 -46.35 -5.09 31.06
C SER A 86 -46.67 -6.56 31.33
N MET A 87 -46.95 -7.35 30.28
CA MET A 87 -47.19 -8.78 30.41
C MET A 87 -45.92 -9.52 30.84
N HIS A 88 -44.78 -9.21 30.22
CA HIS A 88 -43.50 -9.81 30.61
C HIS A 88 -43.12 -9.51 32.07
N VAL A 89 -43.43 -8.31 32.56
CA VAL A 89 -43.19 -7.93 33.96
C VAL A 89 -44.17 -8.64 34.91
N LEU A 90 -45.44 -8.80 34.53
CA LEU A 90 -46.41 -9.56 35.31
C LEU A 90 -46.00 -11.04 35.44
N GLU A 91 -45.47 -11.62 34.35
CA GLU A 91 -44.99 -13.01 34.33
C GLU A 91 -43.72 -13.21 35.15
N LYS A 92 -42.71 -12.35 34.97
CA LYS A 92 -41.38 -12.52 35.61
C LYS A 92 -41.26 -11.89 36.99
N LYS A 93 -42.21 -11.05 37.38
CA LYS A 93 -42.21 -10.28 38.64
C LYS A 93 -40.93 -9.47 38.88
N GLU A 94 -40.30 -8.96 37.83
CA GLU A 94 -39.08 -8.14 37.91
C GLU A 94 -39.12 -6.94 36.96
N ARG A 95 -38.23 -5.96 37.19
CA ARG A 95 -38.06 -4.82 36.29
C ARG A 95 -37.45 -5.28 34.97
N LEU A 96 -38.10 -4.96 33.85
CA LEU A 96 -37.62 -5.30 32.51
C LEU A 96 -37.43 -4.06 31.65
N THR A 97 -36.65 -4.17 30.59
CA THR A 97 -36.52 -3.14 29.54
C THR A 97 -36.42 -3.81 28.18
N MET A 98 -37.22 -3.37 27.21
CA MET A 98 -37.24 -3.93 25.87
C MET A 98 -37.61 -2.88 24.83
N VAL A 99 -37.30 -3.16 23.57
CA VAL A 99 -37.81 -2.36 22.45
C VAL A 99 -39.21 -2.84 22.10
N GLN A 100 -40.16 -1.91 22.05
CA GLN A 100 -41.55 -2.15 21.68
C GLN A 100 -41.96 -1.11 20.64
N LYS A 101 -42.62 -1.55 19.57
CA LYS A 101 -43.23 -0.65 18.61
C LYS A 101 -44.62 -0.28 19.07
N VAL A 102 -44.94 1.00 19.07
CA VAL A 102 -46.31 1.51 19.34
C VAL A 102 -46.69 2.43 18.20
N ASN A 103 -47.80 2.14 17.50
CA ASN A 103 -48.22 2.86 16.29
C ASN A 103 -47.08 3.09 15.28
N GLY A 104 -46.22 2.08 15.10
CA GLY A 104 -45.09 2.13 14.15
C GLY A 104 -43.81 2.83 14.64
N LYS A 105 -43.82 3.49 15.80
CA LYS A 105 -42.60 4.10 16.39
C LYS A 105 -41.85 3.09 17.25
N GLU A 106 -40.53 3.01 17.11
CA GLU A 106 -39.67 2.16 17.94
C GLU A 106 -39.31 2.84 19.26
N LEU A 107 -39.80 2.28 20.37
CA LEU A 107 -39.64 2.85 21.70
C LEU A 107 -38.87 1.88 22.59
N LEU A 108 -37.91 2.40 23.36
CA LEU A 108 -37.32 1.67 24.47
C LEU A 108 -38.25 1.83 25.67
N VAL A 109 -38.88 0.74 26.09
CA VAL A 109 -39.85 0.73 27.18
C VAL A 109 -39.25 0.02 28.38
N THR A 110 -39.39 0.61 29.56
CA THR A 110 -39.00 0.01 30.84
C THR A 110 -40.25 -0.17 31.69
N GLY A 111 -40.53 -1.41 32.12
CA GLY A 111 -41.63 -1.73 33.02
C GLY A 111 -41.13 -2.01 34.42
N ASN A 112 -41.79 -1.44 35.42
CA ASN A 112 -41.46 -1.58 36.84
C ASN A 112 -42.70 -2.12 37.58
N PRO A 113 -42.61 -3.28 38.25
CA PRO A 113 -43.71 -3.80 39.06
C PRO A 113 -43.85 -3.02 40.37
N ILE A 114 -45.08 -2.76 40.78
CA ILE A 114 -45.46 -2.21 42.07
C ILE A 114 -46.19 -3.30 42.84
N PHE A 115 -45.68 -3.66 44.01
CA PHE A 115 -46.19 -4.76 44.82
C PHE A 115 -47.11 -4.28 45.94
N ASP A 116 -48.04 -5.14 46.35
CA ASP A 116 -48.82 -4.98 47.58
C ASP A 116 -48.05 -5.51 48.80
N GLU A 117 -48.67 -5.41 49.98
CA GLU A 117 -48.09 -5.88 51.25
C GLU A 117 -47.86 -7.40 51.30
N ASN A 118 -48.52 -8.17 50.42
CA ASN A 118 -48.39 -9.62 50.32
C ASN A 118 -47.34 -10.05 49.28
N GLY A 119 -46.69 -9.11 48.60
CA GLY A 119 -45.70 -9.38 47.55
C GLY A 119 -46.30 -9.74 46.19
N GLU A 120 -47.60 -9.52 45.99
CA GLU A 120 -48.26 -9.65 44.69
C GLU A 120 -48.23 -8.33 43.92
N ILE A 121 -48.17 -8.39 42.59
CA ILE A 121 -48.14 -7.18 41.78
C ILE A 121 -49.52 -6.53 41.81
N LEU A 122 -49.56 -5.26 42.21
CA LEU A 122 -50.76 -4.42 42.15
C LEU A 122 -50.85 -3.69 40.79
N TYR A 123 -49.72 -3.17 40.32
CA TYR A 123 -49.62 -2.42 39.06
C TYR A 123 -48.26 -2.61 38.39
N VAL A 124 -48.20 -2.44 37.07
CA VAL A 124 -46.95 -2.26 36.32
C VAL A 124 -46.89 -0.86 35.76
N VAL A 125 -45.86 -0.09 36.14
CA VAL A 125 -45.60 1.26 35.63
C VAL A 125 -44.57 1.20 34.52
N THR A 126 -44.95 1.66 33.32
CA THR A 126 -44.11 1.66 32.12
C THR A 126 -43.73 3.07 31.71
N ASN A 127 -42.44 3.26 31.42
CA ASN A 127 -41.90 4.51 30.88
C ASN A 127 -41.29 4.26 29.50
N LEU A 128 -41.42 5.23 28.60
CA LEU A 128 -41.00 5.10 27.20
C LEU A 128 -39.96 6.15 26.83
N ARG A 129 -38.95 5.74 26.08
CA ARG A 129 -37.97 6.63 25.44
C ARG A 129 -37.97 6.40 23.93
N ASP A 130 -38.13 7.47 23.17
CA ASP A 130 -38.00 7.43 21.72
C ASP A 130 -36.51 7.33 21.36
N ILE A 131 -36.13 6.24 20.70
CA ILE A 131 -34.76 5.98 20.25
C ILE A 131 -34.65 6.03 18.72
N SER A 132 -35.73 6.40 18.03
CA SER A 132 -35.80 6.41 16.56
C SER A 132 -34.72 7.30 15.95
N THR A 133 -34.57 8.53 16.46
CA THR A 133 -33.56 9.49 15.99
C THR A 133 -32.13 9.02 16.27
N LEU A 134 -31.88 8.41 17.43
CA LEU A 134 -30.56 7.87 17.79
C LEU A 134 -30.13 6.73 16.86
N ASN A 135 -31.07 5.84 16.51
CA ASN A 135 -30.80 4.76 15.56
C ASN A 135 -30.54 5.29 14.16
N GLN A 136 -31.30 6.30 13.70
CA GLN A 136 -31.06 6.95 12.41
C GLN A 136 -29.67 7.59 12.33
N LEU A 137 -29.29 8.38 13.34
CA LEU A 137 -27.96 9.02 13.41
C LEU A 137 -26.82 7.99 13.43
N LYS A 138 -27.01 6.85 14.09
CA LYS A 138 -26.02 5.77 14.12
C LYS A 138 -25.82 5.14 12.73
N ILE A 139 -26.91 4.97 11.97
CA ILE A 139 -26.85 4.43 10.60
C ILE A 139 -26.13 5.42 9.69
N GLU A 140 -26.49 6.70 9.76
CA GLU A 140 -25.86 7.77 8.97
C GLU A 140 -24.36 7.85 9.24
N LEU A 141 -23.95 7.86 10.51
CA LEU A 141 -22.53 7.90 10.90
C LEU A 141 -21.74 6.68 10.38
N LYS A 142 -22.37 5.50 10.34
CA LYS A 142 -21.75 4.29 9.76
C LYS A 142 -21.56 4.42 8.25
N GLN A 143 -22.54 4.98 7.55
CA GLN A 143 -22.45 5.24 6.11
C GLN A 143 -21.39 6.30 5.80
N THR A 144 -21.32 7.39 6.57
CA THR A 144 -20.29 8.43 6.42
C THR A 144 -18.89 7.87 6.62
N LYS A 145 -18.67 7.01 7.63
CA LYS A 145 -17.38 6.36 7.83
C LYS A 145 -16.99 5.45 6.67
N ALA A 146 -17.91 4.60 6.20
CA ALA A 146 -17.64 3.72 5.06
C ALA A 146 -17.29 4.50 3.79
N LEU A 147 -17.97 5.63 3.55
CA LEU A 147 -17.67 6.52 2.43
C LEU A 147 -16.31 7.20 2.59
N ALA A 148 -15.96 7.66 3.80
CA ALA A 148 -14.65 8.23 4.08
C ALA A 148 -13.51 7.22 3.88
N ASP A 149 -13.69 5.98 4.33
CA ASP A 149 -12.72 4.89 4.13
C ASP A 149 -12.54 4.57 2.64
N GLN A 150 -13.64 4.57 1.87
CA GLN A 150 -13.60 4.39 0.42
C GLN A 150 -12.83 5.53 -0.28
N TYR A 151 -13.08 6.78 0.10
CA TYR A 151 -12.34 7.93 -0.42
C TYR A 151 -10.85 7.88 -0.06
N LEU A 152 -10.50 7.45 1.15
CA LEU A 152 -9.09 7.28 1.55
C LEU A 152 -8.40 6.20 0.72
N GLN A 153 -9.05 5.05 0.47
CA GLN A 153 -8.52 4.02 -0.41
C GLN A 153 -8.36 4.50 -1.86
N GLU A 154 -9.31 5.30 -2.34
CA GLU A 154 -9.25 5.89 -3.68
C GLU A 154 -8.12 6.94 -3.77
N LEU A 155 -7.93 7.78 -2.75
CA LEU A 155 -6.79 8.70 -2.65
C LEU A 155 -5.45 7.98 -2.55
N GLU A 156 -5.34 6.88 -1.81
CA GLU A 156 -4.13 6.03 -1.80
C GLU A 156 -3.85 5.41 -3.17
N PHE A 157 -4.89 5.02 -3.91
CA PHE A 157 -4.78 4.53 -5.28
C PHE A 157 -4.36 5.62 -6.27
N TYR A 158 -4.87 6.85 -6.13
CA TYR A 158 -4.44 8.00 -6.94
C TYR A 158 -3.03 8.49 -6.58
N HIS A 159 -2.65 8.50 -5.30
CA HIS A 159 -1.27 8.76 -4.87
C HIS A 159 -0.29 7.71 -5.43
N LYS A 160 -0.73 6.45 -5.62
CA LYS A 160 0.06 5.44 -6.33
C LYS A 160 0.26 5.72 -7.83
N LYS A 161 -0.61 6.50 -8.48
CA LYS A 161 -0.42 6.92 -9.88
C LYS A 161 0.63 8.03 -10.03
N ASP A 162 0.81 8.87 -9.02
CA ASP A 162 1.90 9.86 -8.96
C ASP A 162 3.28 9.22 -8.67
N HIS A 163 3.35 7.91 -8.40
CA HIS A 163 4.62 7.19 -8.32
C HIS A 163 5.26 6.89 -9.68
N ILE A 164 4.61 7.20 -10.81
CA ILE A 164 5.37 7.43 -12.04
C ILE A 164 6.04 8.79 -11.89
N ILE A 165 7.14 8.84 -11.12
CA ILE A 165 8.01 10.02 -11.03
C ILE A 165 8.59 10.25 -12.41
N SER A 166 7.87 10.93 -13.29
CA SER A 166 8.35 11.38 -14.61
C SER A 166 9.03 12.74 -14.47
N HIS A 167 9.96 12.85 -13.53
CA HIS A 167 10.86 13.98 -13.49
C HIS A 167 12.14 13.60 -14.25
N ASP A 168 12.42 14.34 -15.32
CA ASP A 168 13.69 14.28 -16.08
C ASP A 168 14.07 12.88 -16.63
N GLY A 169 13.08 12.08 -17.00
CA GLY A 169 13.30 10.79 -17.67
C GLY A 169 13.67 9.63 -16.74
N ILE A 170 13.57 9.79 -15.42
CA ILE A 170 13.49 8.67 -14.49
C ILE A 170 12.04 8.15 -14.55
N VAL A 171 11.87 6.83 -14.46
CA VAL A 171 10.57 6.15 -14.41
C VAL A 171 10.73 5.02 -13.40
N ALA A 172 9.88 5.00 -12.38
CA ALA A 172 9.89 4.01 -11.32
C ALA A 172 8.45 3.66 -10.92
N ASN A 173 8.25 2.47 -10.40
CA ASN A 173 6.98 1.98 -9.86
C ASN A 173 7.21 0.93 -8.76
N SER A 174 8.34 0.25 -8.78
CA SER A 174 8.79 -0.70 -7.78
C SER A 174 9.22 -0.03 -6.48
N ASP A 175 8.83 -0.61 -5.35
CA ASP A 175 9.20 -0.13 -4.01
C ASP A 175 10.72 -0.01 -3.83
N LYS A 176 11.50 -0.89 -4.45
CA LYS A 176 12.96 -0.85 -4.39
C LYS A 176 13.52 0.41 -5.05
N MET A 177 13.01 0.77 -6.24
CA MET A 177 13.48 1.95 -6.94
C MET A 177 12.95 3.24 -6.30
N LEU A 178 11.71 3.22 -5.79
CA LEU A 178 11.15 4.35 -5.04
C LEU A 178 11.98 4.67 -3.79
N LYS A 179 12.41 3.66 -3.01
CA LYS A 179 13.34 3.85 -1.89
C LYS A 179 14.68 4.48 -2.29
N VAL A 180 15.20 4.12 -3.46
CA VAL A 180 16.42 4.75 -4.01
C VAL A 180 16.16 6.23 -4.32
N ILE A 181 15.02 6.55 -4.93
CA ILE A 181 14.66 7.93 -5.26
C ILE A 181 14.48 8.77 -3.99
N ASP A 182 13.79 8.26 -2.97
CA ASP A 182 13.63 8.93 -1.67
C ASP A 182 14.99 9.22 -1.01
N LEU A 183 15.91 8.26 -1.06
CA LEU A 183 17.27 8.43 -0.54
C LEU A 183 18.03 9.50 -1.33
N VAL A 184 17.93 9.49 -2.66
CA VAL A 184 18.53 10.49 -3.55
C VAL A 184 18.03 11.90 -3.23
N GLN A 185 16.72 12.08 -3.02
CA GLN A 185 16.14 13.37 -2.66
C GLN A 185 16.72 13.93 -1.35
N LYS A 186 16.90 13.08 -0.33
CA LYS A 186 17.51 13.48 0.95
C LYS A 186 18.99 13.85 0.80
N ILE A 187 19.74 13.03 0.06
CA ILE A 187 21.19 13.23 -0.13
C ILE A 187 21.49 14.44 -1.03
N ALA A 188 20.61 14.77 -1.97
CA ALA A 188 20.81 15.90 -2.86
C ALA A 188 20.99 17.23 -2.08
N LEU A 189 20.31 17.38 -0.94
CA LEU A 189 20.34 18.57 -0.08
C LEU A 189 21.67 18.79 0.65
N VAL A 190 22.54 17.77 0.73
CA VAL A 190 23.86 17.85 1.38
C VAL A 190 24.99 17.64 0.37
N LEU A 191 26.20 18.09 0.71
CA LEU A 191 27.37 18.02 -0.17
C LEU A 191 28.27 16.80 0.06
N SER A 192 27.76 15.78 0.75
CA SER A 192 28.50 14.53 1.00
C SER A 192 28.88 13.81 -0.29
N THR A 193 30.02 13.10 -0.27
CA THR A 193 30.45 12.21 -1.35
C THR A 193 29.47 11.05 -1.50
N VAL A 194 29.05 10.77 -2.73
CA VAL A 194 28.08 9.71 -3.04
C VAL A 194 28.74 8.65 -3.91
N LEU A 195 28.54 7.37 -3.57
CA LEU A 195 28.97 6.24 -4.36
C LEU A 195 27.76 5.48 -4.91
N LEU A 196 27.55 5.54 -6.23
CA LEU A 196 26.48 4.84 -6.93
C LEU A 196 26.95 3.44 -7.34
N LEU A 197 26.33 2.42 -6.75
CA LEU A 197 26.63 1.02 -7.00
C LEU A 197 25.52 0.41 -7.86
N GLY A 198 25.88 -0.38 -8.86
CA GLY A 198 24.90 -1.12 -9.65
C GLY A 198 25.46 -1.58 -10.98
N GLU A 199 24.79 -2.55 -11.60
CA GLU A 199 25.21 -3.13 -12.88
C GLU A 199 25.30 -2.09 -14.01
N SER A 200 25.91 -2.47 -15.12
CA SER A 200 25.90 -1.61 -16.30
C SER A 200 24.46 -1.46 -16.82
N GLY A 201 24.09 -0.25 -17.25
CA GLY A 201 22.79 0.03 -17.85
C GLY A 201 21.62 0.20 -16.86
N VAL A 202 21.83 0.24 -15.54
CA VAL A 202 20.74 0.47 -14.55
C VAL A 202 20.28 1.93 -14.44
N GLY A 203 21.01 2.88 -15.04
CA GLY A 203 20.70 4.32 -14.99
C GLY A 203 21.50 5.13 -13.96
N LYS A 204 22.74 4.71 -13.61
CA LYS A 204 23.60 5.43 -12.65
C LYS A 204 23.79 6.91 -13.01
N GLU A 205 24.01 7.21 -14.29
CA GLU A 205 24.13 8.60 -14.74
C GLU A 205 22.84 9.40 -14.56
N LEU A 206 21.66 8.82 -14.79
CA LEU A 206 20.38 9.49 -14.53
C LEU A 206 20.22 9.84 -13.05
N ILE A 207 20.60 8.93 -12.16
CA ILE A 207 20.62 9.19 -10.72
C ILE A 207 21.61 10.31 -10.36
N ALA A 208 22.81 10.31 -10.95
CA ALA A 208 23.78 11.39 -10.74
C ALA A 208 23.24 12.76 -11.20
N ASN A 209 22.57 12.81 -12.36
CA ASN A 209 21.90 14.02 -12.84
C ASN A 209 20.79 14.48 -11.88
N LEU A 210 19.99 13.54 -11.34
CA LEU A 210 18.95 13.86 -10.38
C LEU A 210 19.53 14.45 -9.09
N ILE A 211 20.59 13.85 -8.55
CA ILE A 211 21.30 14.37 -7.36
C ILE A 211 21.78 15.80 -7.62
N GLN A 212 22.42 16.06 -8.78
CA GLN A 212 22.90 17.38 -9.14
C GLN A 212 21.75 18.39 -9.23
N LYS A 213 20.67 18.03 -9.93
CA LYS A 213 19.51 18.91 -10.16
C LYS A 213 18.80 19.30 -8.86
N LEU A 214 18.71 18.38 -7.91
CA LEU A 214 18.05 18.63 -6.61
C LEU A 214 18.99 19.26 -5.57
N SER A 215 20.27 19.47 -5.92
CA SER A 215 21.26 20.00 -4.97
C SER A 215 21.27 21.51 -4.89
N SER A 216 21.88 22.05 -3.83
CA SER A 216 22.21 23.48 -3.72
C SER A 216 23.16 23.98 -4.83
N ARG A 217 23.81 23.07 -5.57
CA ARG A 217 24.72 23.36 -6.69
C ARG A 217 24.07 23.14 -8.06
N ALA A 218 22.74 23.02 -8.16
CA ALA A 218 22.05 22.72 -9.42
C ALA A 218 22.45 23.62 -10.60
N ASN A 219 22.70 24.92 -10.35
CA ASN A 219 23.09 25.91 -11.36
C ASN A 219 24.61 26.03 -11.56
N GLN A 220 25.42 25.19 -10.89
CA GLN A 220 26.88 25.19 -10.99
C GLN A 220 27.35 24.14 -12.02
N PRO A 221 28.63 24.18 -12.45
CA PRO A 221 29.17 23.20 -13.40
C PRO A 221 28.97 21.76 -12.94
N PHE A 222 28.49 20.90 -13.85
CA PHE A 222 28.39 19.46 -13.63
C PHE A 222 29.26 18.72 -14.63
N ILE A 223 30.49 18.38 -14.21
CA ILE A 223 31.49 17.75 -15.05
C ILE A 223 31.35 16.23 -14.96
N LYS A 224 31.07 15.57 -16.08
CA LYS A 224 30.94 14.10 -16.15
C LYS A 224 32.19 13.51 -16.79
N VAL A 225 32.76 12.50 -16.15
CA VAL A 225 33.96 11.80 -16.62
C VAL A 225 33.72 10.31 -16.55
N ASN A 226 33.88 9.63 -17.69
CA ASN A 226 33.88 8.17 -17.72
C ASN A 226 35.34 7.69 -17.71
N CYS A 227 35.77 7.10 -16.59
CA CYS A 227 37.15 6.65 -16.40
C CYS A 227 37.54 5.48 -17.30
N ALA A 228 36.55 4.73 -17.83
CA ALA A 228 36.79 3.62 -18.76
C ALA A 228 36.93 4.08 -20.22
N ALA A 229 36.35 5.23 -20.58
CA ALA A 229 36.34 5.73 -21.96
C ALA A 229 37.62 6.49 -22.36
N ILE A 230 38.33 7.05 -21.38
CA ILE A 230 39.57 7.81 -21.62
C ILE A 230 40.76 6.83 -21.57
N PRO A 231 41.66 6.83 -22.57
CA PRO A 231 42.88 6.04 -22.53
C PRO A 231 43.68 6.30 -21.25
N LYS A 232 44.23 5.24 -20.64
CA LYS A 232 44.92 5.31 -19.34
C LYS A 232 46.03 6.36 -19.32
N ASP A 233 46.74 6.51 -20.44
CA ASP A 233 47.86 7.46 -20.60
C ASP A 233 47.41 8.93 -20.65
N LEU A 234 46.15 9.19 -21.03
CA LEU A 234 45.57 10.53 -21.12
C LEU A 234 44.70 10.88 -19.91
N LEU A 235 44.23 9.88 -19.16
CA LEU A 235 43.32 10.08 -18.03
C LEU A 235 43.90 11.02 -16.97
N GLU A 236 45.22 10.95 -16.72
CA GLU A 236 45.89 11.84 -15.78
C GLU A 236 45.85 13.31 -16.23
N SER A 237 46.20 13.57 -17.49
CA SER A 237 46.31 14.93 -18.02
C SER A 237 44.94 15.57 -18.23
N GLU A 238 43.90 14.79 -18.55
CA GLU A 238 42.52 15.27 -18.59
C GLU A 238 41.99 15.58 -17.18
N LEU A 239 42.17 14.69 -16.19
CA LEU A 239 41.64 14.92 -14.84
C LEU A 239 42.32 16.08 -14.10
N PHE A 240 43.66 16.08 -14.09
CA PHE A 240 44.46 16.97 -13.24
C PHE A 240 45.03 18.17 -14.00
N GLY A 241 45.01 18.16 -15.34
CA GLY A 241 45.62 19.19 -16.15
C GLY A 241 47.15 19.12 -16.16
N TYR A 242 47.78 19.98 -16.95
CA TYR A 242 49.22 20.04 -17.08
C TYR A 242 49.73 21.47 -17.28
N GLU A 243 50.94 21.73 -16.82
CA GLU A 243 51.65 22.97 -17.10
C GLU A 243 52.38 22.92 -18.45
N LYS A 244 52.78 24.09 -18.94
CA LYS A 244 53.59 24.22 -20.15
C LYS A 244 54.87 23.38 -20.01
N GLY A 245 55.13 22.52 -21.00
CA GLY A 245 56.35 21.71 -21.05
C GLY A 245 56.35 20.47 -20.14
N ALA A 246 55.18 20.07 -19.62
CA ALA A 246 55.08 18.89 -18.74
C ALA A 246 55.47 17.56 -19.42
N PHE A 247 55.25 17.42 -20.72
CA PHE A 247 55.63 16.24 -21.52
C PHE A 247 55.75 16.60 -23.02
N THR A 248 56.35 15.71 -23.80
CA THR A 248 56.49 15.87 -25.27
C THR A 248 55.13 15.86 -25.95
N GLY A 249 54.72 17.00 -26.54
CA GLY A 249 53.39 17.17 -27.14
C GLY A 249 52.39 17.95 -26.28
N ALA A 250 52.79 18.40 -25.08
CA ALA A 250 51.97 19.30 -24.27
C ALA A 250 51.76 20.65 -24.97
N ASP A 251 50.54 21.20 -24.89
CA ASP A 251 50.26 22.54 -25.39
C ASP A 251 51.20 23.55 -24.72
N SER A 252 51.77 24.43 -25.55
CA SER A 252 52.56 25.59 -25.16
C SER A 252 51.91 26.50 -24.10
N LYS A 253 50.59 26.45 -23.93
CA LYS A 253 49.84 27.22 -22.93
C LYS A 253 49.48 26.44 -21.65
N GLY A 254 49.73 25.14 -21.61
CA GLY A 254 49.19 24.24 -20.58
C GLY A 254 47.67 24.10 -20.67
N ARG A 255 47.08 23.21 -19.86
CA ARG A 255 45.62 22.96 -19.85
C ARG A 255 45.12 22.71 -18.44
N ALA A 256 44.01 23.34 -18.08
CA ALA A 256 43.33 23.10 -16.81
C ALA A 256 42.62 21.74 -16.83
N GLY A 257 42.76 20.97 -15.75
CA GLY A 257 42.13 19.67 -15.60
C GLY A 257 40.62 19.75 -15.33
N LEU A 258 39.94 18.62 -15.50
CA LEU A 258 38.50 18.49 -15.24
C LEU A 258 38.13 18.79 -13.78
N PHE A 259 39.01 18.50 -12.81
CA PHE A 259 38.79 18.88 -11.42
C PHE A 259 38.78 20.41 -11.21
N GLU A 260 39.66 21.14 -11.90
CA GLU A 260 39.65 22.60 -11.86
C GLU A 260 38.42 23.19 -12.54
N GLN A 261 37.95 22.57 -13.63
CA GLN A 261 36.74 22.99 -14.33
C GLN A 261 35.47 22.73 -13.53
N ALA A 262 35.50 21.77 -12.60
CA ALA A 262 34.40 21.45 -11.70
C ALA A 262 34.38 22.30 -10.43
N ASP A 263 35.31 23.24 -10.24
CA ASP A 263 35.39 24.08 -9.06
C ASP A 263 34.07 24.82 -8.78
N LYS A 264 33.64 24.83 -7.51
CA LYS A 264 32.32 25.28 -7.00
C LYS A 264 31.12 24.45 -7.49
N GLY A 265 31.34 23.46 -8.33
CA GLY A 265 30.33 22.59 -8.91
C GLY A 265 30.38 21.16 -8.39
N THR A 266 30.03 20.23 -9.27
CA THR A 266 29.99 18.79 -8.99
C THR A 266 30.75 18.04 -10.08
N ILE A 267 31.57 17.06 -9.69
CA ILE A 267 32.19 16.11 -10.62
C ILE A 267 31.56 14.73 -10.46
N PHE A 268 31.17 14.13 -11.57
CA PHE A 268 30.69 12.76 -11.67
C PHE A 268 31.75 11.86 -12.29
N LEU A 269 32.22 10.87 -11.54
CA LEU A 269 33.23 9.90 -11.95
C LEU A 269 32.57 8.54 -12.19
N ASP A 270 32.23 8.24 -13.45
CA ASP A 270 31.66 6.96 -13.85
C ASP A 270 32.75 5.91 -14.09
N GLU A 271 32.43 4.67 -13.75
CA GLU A 271 33.35 3.52 -13.75
C GLU A 271 34.66 3.78 -12.98
N ILE A 272 34.55 4.31 -11.75
CA ILE A 272 35.72 4.61 -10.89
C ILE A 272 36.59 3.37 -10.61
N GLY A 273 36.00 2.16 -10.67
CA GLY A 273 36.72 0.89 -10.57
C GLY A 273 37.65 0.57 -11.76
N GLU A 274 37.67 1.38 -12.81
CA GLU A 274 38.64 1.27 -13.91
C GLU A 274 39.86 2.19 -13.74
N MET A 275 39.88 3.03 -12.69
CA MET A 275 40.96 3.98 -12.45
C MET A 275 42.28 3.28 -12.05
N PRO A 276 43.41 3.55 -12.75
CA PRO A 276 44.71 3.02 -12.37
C PRO A 276 45.15 3.39 -10.94
N LEU A 277 45.83 2.47 -10.25
CA LEU A 277 46.28 2.63 -8.85
C LEU A 277 47.08 3.92 -8.60
N HIS A 278 47.94 4.34 -9.53
CA HIS A 278 48.74 5.56 -9.37
C HIS A 278 47.88 6.83 -9.38
N LEU A 279 46.75 6.84 -10.10
CA LEU A 279 45.80 7.96 -10.11
C LEU A 279 44.89 7.95 -8.88
N GLN A 280 44.61 6.78 -8.30
CA GLN A 280 43.84 6.67 -7.06
C GLN A 280 44.51 7.47 -5.92
N VAL A 281 45.85 7.51 -5.87
CA VAL A 281 46.60 8.31 -4.88
C VAL A 281 46.36 9.82 -5.09
N LYS A 282 46.33 10.28 -6.34
CA LYS A 282 46.07 11.70 -6.65
C LYS A 282 44.63 12.08 -6.38
N LEU A 283 43.69 11.20 -6.73
CA LEU A 283 42.27 11.37 -6.42
C LEU A 283 42.04 11.45 -4.91
N LEU A 284 42.72 10.61 -4.12
CA LEU A 284 42.63 10.66 -2.66
C LEU A 284 43.02 12.03 -2.11
N ARG A 285 44.10 12.64 -2.62
CA ARG A 285 44.50 14.00 -2.23
C ARG A 285 43.45 15.04 -2.57
N VAL A 286 42.86 14.96 -3.77
CA VAL A 286 41.76 15.85 -4.16
C VAL A 286 40.57 15.73 -3.20
N ILE A 287 40.20 14.51 -2.80
CA ILE A 287 39.05 14.29 -1.89
C ILE A 287 39.36 14.76 -0.46
N GLN A 288 40.59 14.57 0.01
CA GLN A 288 40.96 14.86 1.41
C GLN A 288 41.36 16.32 1.63
N GLU A 289 42.19 16.86 0.75
CA GLU A 289 42.80 18.19 0.90
C GLU A 289 42.02 19.26 0.11
N LEU A 290 41.10 18.85 -0.78
CA LEU A 290 40.40 19.75 -1.69
C LEU A 290 41.38 20.60 -2.52
N GLU A 291 42.49 19.97 -2.91
CA GLU A 291 43.56 20.58 -3.68
C GLU A 291 43.89 19.74 -4.92
N VAL A 292 44.12 20.42 -6.03
CA VAL A 292 44.52 19.82 -7.29
C VAL A 292 45.90 20.35 -7.71
N ARG A 293 46.75 19.45 -8.21
CA ARG A 293 48.08 19.78 -8.70
C ARG A 293 48.24 19.29 -10.13
N ARG A 294 48.61 20.21 -11.02
CA ARG A 294 48.85 19.93 -12.45
C ARG A 294 50.09 19.07 -12.64
N ILE A 295 50.11 18.28 -13.70
CA ILE A 295 51.29 17.51 -14.12
C ILE A 295 52.42 18.49 -14.49
N GLY A 296 53.63 18.21 -13.99
CA GLY A 296 54.80 19.06 -14.18
C GLY A 296 54.83 20.32 -13.32
N GLY A 297 53.70 20.68 -12.67
CA GLY A 297 53.57 21.87 -11.85
C GLY A 297 54.02 21.68 -10.40
N GLY A 298 54.53 22.75 -9.79
CA GLY A 298 54.91 22.78 -8.37
C GLY A 298 53.77 23.19 -7.43
N GLN A 299 52.80 23.94 -7.93
CA GLN A 299 51.78 24.61 -7.12
C GLN A 299 50.49 23.79 -7.01
N SER A 300 49.97 23.68 -5.81
CA SER A 300 48.61 23.17 -5.55
C SER A 300 47.60 24.30 -5.64
N LYS A 301 46.41 24.00 -6.14
CA LYS A 301 45.27 24.92 -6.21
C LYS A 301 44.11 24.35 -5.39
N LYS A 302 43.59 25.14 -4.45
CA LYS A 302 42.38 24.80 -3.70
C LYS A 302 41.15 24.85 -4.61
N ILE A 303 40.28 23.87 -4.46
CA ILE A 303 39.02 23.74 -5.18
C ILE A 303 37.90 23.38 -4.20
N ASP A 304 36.66 23.73 -4.53
CA ASP A 304 35.48 23.36 -3.73
C ASP A 304 34.52 22.53 -4.59
N ILE A 305 34.60 21.20 -4.50
CA ILE A 305 33.86 20.30 -5.38
C ILE A 305 33.01 19.30 -4.61
N ARG A 306 31.82 19.02 -5.13
CA ARG A 306 31.03 17.84 -4.74
C ARG A 306 31.44 16.67 -5.63
N ILE A 307 31.60 15.49 -5.04
CA ILE A 307 32.01 14.29 -5.77
C ILE A 307 30.90 13.26 -5.75
N ILE A 308 30.51 12.80 -6.94
CA ILE A 308 29.63 11.64 -7.14
C ILE A 308 30.44 10.62 -7.93
N SER A 309 30.57 9.39 -7.45
CA SER A 309 31.24 8.31 -8.17
C SER A 309 30.28 7.18 -8.48
N ALA A 310 30.56 6.41 -9.53
CA ALA A 310 29.76 5.26 -9.91
C ALA A 310 30.66 4.09 -10.36
N THR A 311 30.20 2.87 -10.13
CA THR A 311 30.88 1.65 -10.59
C THR A 311 29.92 0.48 -10.68
N ASN A 312 30.18 -0.44 -11.60
CA ASN A 312 29.56 -1.77 -11.62
C ASN A 312 30.39 -2.85 -10.92
N LYS A 313 31.66 -2.57 -10.58
CA LYS A 313 32.55 -3.50 -9.87
C LYS A 313 32.32 -3.48 -8.37
N ASP A 314 32.58 -4.63 -7.74
CA ASP A 314 32.67 -4.74 -6.30
C ASP A 314 34.02 -4.18 -5.80
N LEU A 315 34.00 -2.93 -5.33
CA LEU A 315 35.19 -2.25 -4.82
C LEU A 315 35.75 -2.91 -3.56
N GLU A 316 34.92 -3.53 -2.71
CA GLU A 316 35.38 -4.19 -1.50
C GLU A 316 36.25 -5.40 -1.84
N SER A 317 35.77 -6.24 -2.77
CA SER A 317 36.56 -7.34 -3.33
C SER A 317 37.85 -6.85 -4.02
N MET A 318 37.81 -5.73 -4.73
CA MET A 318 39.00 -5.14 -5.38
C MET A 318 40.03 -4.64 -4.36
N VAL A 319 39.59 -4.12 -3.21
CA VAL A 319 40.48 -3.72 -2.12
C VAL A 319 41.21 -4.95 -1.56
N VAL A 320 40.50 -6.05 -1.33
CA VAL A 320 41.12 -7.31 -0.87
C VAL A 320 42.17 -7.84 -1.86
N ARG A 321 41.93 -7.69 -3.17
CA ARG A 321 42.88 -8.08 -4.23
C ARG A 321 44.01 -7.09 -4.49
N GLY A 322 44.01 -5.92 -3.83
CA GLY A 322 45.01 -4.86 -4.07
C GLY A 322 44.84 -4.10 -5.39
N GLU A 323 43.70 -4.26 -6.06
CA GLU A 323 43.36 -3.57 -7.32
C GLU A 323 42.76 -2.17 -7.07
N PHE A 324 42.29 -1.92 -5.85
CA PHE A 324 41.76 -0.64 -5.41
C PHE A 324 42.30 -0.29 -4.03
N ARG A 325 42.63 0.97 -3.77
CA ARG A 325 43.19 1.37 -2.48
C ARG A 325 42.10 1.46 -1.41
N GLN A 326 42.40 0.91 -0.23
CA GLN A 326 41.51 0.90 0.92
C GLN A 326 41.19 2.33 1.44
N ASP A 327 42.18 3.21 1.47
CA ASP A 327 42.03 4.60 1.92
C ASP A 327 41.08 5.42 1.04
N LEU A 328 41.17 5.25 -0.29
CA LEU A 328 40.26 5.84 -1.25
C LEU A 328 38.85 5.26 -1.15
N TYR A 329 38.73 3.94 -0.99
CA TYR A 329 37.42 3.28 -0.85
C TYR A 329 36.61 3.91 0.28
N TYR A 330 37.19 4.07 1.47
CA TYR A 330 36.47 4.67 2.60
C TYR A 330 36.09 6.14 2.39
N ARG A 331 36.87 6.90 1.61
CA ARG A 331 36.57 8.30 1.28
C ARG A 331 35.50 8.46 0.19
N LEU A 332 35.34 7.46 -0.67
CA LEU A 332 34.26 7.42 -1.66
C LEU A 332 32.98 6.83 -1.09
N ASN A 333 33.09 5.79 -0.25
CA ASN A 333 31.97 5.05 0.33
C ASN A 333 31.34 5.75 1.55
N VAL A 334 31.17 7.07 1.49
CA VAL A 334 30.53 7.84 2.57
C VAL A 334 29.02 7.63 2.55
N VAL A 335 28.41 7.72 1.37
CA VAL A 335 26.99 7.42 1.17
C VAL A 335 26.83 6.48 -0.02
N PRO A 336 26.80 5.15 0.19
CA PRO A 336 26.52 4.19 -0.86
C PRO A 336 25.05 4.19 -1.25
N ILE A 337 24.77 4.27 -2.55
CA ILE A 337 23.43 4.09 -3.12
C ILE A 337 23.47 2.92 -4.09
N LYS A 338 22.87 1.79 -3.70
CA LYS A 338 22.75 0.62 -4.56
C LYS A 338 21.51 0.72 -5.43
N ILE A 339 21.71 0.84 -6.74
CA ILE A 339 20.64 0.91 -7.74
C ILE A 339 20.31 -0.53 -8.19
N PRO A 340 19.05 -0.99 -8.02
CA PRO A 340 18.67 -2.36 -8.34
C PRO A 340 18.72 -2.66 -9.84
N SER A 341 19.13 -3.88 -10.16
CA SER A 341 19.04 -4.43 -11.52
C SER A 341 17.58 -4.55 -11.95
N LEU A 342 17.30 -4.55 -13.26
CA LEU A 342 15.93 -4.53 -13.78
C LEU A 342 15.15 -5.80 -13.41
N ARG A 343 15.85 -6.94 -13.29
CA ARG A 343 15.27 -8.21 -12.77
C ARG A 343 14.83 -8.15 -11.32
N GLU A 344 15.38 -7.23 -10.53
CA GLU A 344 15.01 -7.03 -9.12
C GLU A 344 13.81 -6.08 -8.93
N ARG A 345 13.41 -5.36 -9.99
CA ARG A 345 12.32 -4.37 -10.04
C ARG A 345 11.42 -4.60 -11.25
N LYS A 346 10.79 -5.76 -11.29
CA LYS A 346 9.95 -6.19 -12.44
C LYS A 346 8.71 -5.33 -12.62
N GLU A 347 8.28 -4.63 -11.58
CA GLU A 347 7.16 -3.69 -11.58
C GLU A 347 7.45 -2.44 -12.42
N ASP A 348 8.73 -2.10 -12.63
CA ASP A 348 9.16 -0.98 -13.49
C ASP A 348 9.09 -1.35 -14.98
N ILE A 349 9.20 -2.64 -15.33
CA ILE A 349 9.34 -3.11 -16.71
C ILE A 349 8.22 -2.61 -17.63
N PRO A 350 6.92 -2.74 -17.29
CA PRO A 350 5.85 -2.25 -18.17
C PRO A 350 5.91 -0.75 -18.36
N VAL A 351 6.11 0.01 -17.28
CA VAL A 351 6.08 1.48 -17.32
C VAL A 351 7.27 2.02 -18.13
N LEU A 352 8.46 1.43 -17.94
CA LEU A 352 9.64 1.73 -18.76
C LEU A 352 9.42 1.37 -20.24
N ALA A 353 8.85 0.20 -20.52
CA ALA A 353 8.60 -0.23 -21.88
C ALA A 353 7.65 0.72 -22.62
N PHE A 354 6.54 1.10 -21.98
CA PHE A 354 5.59 2.07 -22.53
C PHE A 354 6.22 3.47 -22.67
N TYR A 355 7.06 3.89 -21.73
CA TYR A 355 7.78 5.16 -21.82
C TYR A 355 8.69 5.20 -23.07
N PHE A 356 9.52 4.17 -23.27
CA PHE A 356 10.38 4.10 -24.45
C PHE A 356 9.59 4.00 -25.74
N LEU A 357 8.56 3.15 -25.78
CA LEU A 357 7.69 3.00 -26.94
C LEU A 357 7.04 4.34 -27.34
N LYS A 358 6.47 5.06 -26.37
CA LYS A 358 5.86 6.38 -26.59
C LYS A 358 6.87 7.37 -27.15
N LYS A 359 8.07 7.43 -26.57
CA LYS A 359 9.16 8.31 -27.04
C LYS A 359 9.58 7.99 -28.48
N LEU A 360 9.68 6.71 -28.83
CA LEU A 360 10.08 6.26 -30.16
C LEU A 360 8.96 6.46 -31.20
N ASN A 361 7.71 6.20 -30.83
CA ASN A 361 6.54 6.51 -31.66
C ASN A 361 6.49 8.00 -32.01
N GLN A 362 6.70 8.88 -31.04
CA GLN A 362 6.78 10.33 -31.28
C GLN A 362 7.96 10.70 -32.19
N LYS A 363 9.14 10.11 -31.98
CA LYS A 363 10.35 10.39 -32.76
C LYS A 363 10.21 9.97 -34.23
N TYR A 364 9.60 8.81 -34.49
CA TYR A 364 9.49 8.23 -35.82
C TYR A 364 8.11 8.43 -36.48
N ASN A 365 7.20 9.16 -35.81
CA ASN A 365 5.81 9.37 -36.23
C ASN A 365 5.07 8.04 -36.53
N LEU A 366 5.21 7.08 -35.62
CA LEU A 366 4.60 5.75 -35.67
C LEU A 366 3.57 5.58 -34.54
N ASN A 367 2.74 4.54 -34.64
CA ASN A 367 1.74 4.19 -33.61
C ASN A 367 1.86 2.73 -33.15
N LYS A 368 3.09 2.29 -32.83
CA LYS A 368 3.32 0.92 -32.34
C LYS A 368 2.71 0.73 -30.94
N GLN A 369 2.17 -0.45 -30.67
CA GLN A 369 1.60 -0.86 -29.38
C GLN A 369 2.25 -2.16 -28.89
N LEU A 370 2.25 -2.40 -27.57
CA LEU A 370 2.77 -3.64 -26.96
C LEU A 370 1.62 -4.54 -26.55
N SER A 371 1.72 -5.85 -26.82
CA SER A 371 0.71 -6.81 -26.36
C SER A 371 0.93 -7.19 -24.90
N ASP A 372 -0.14 -7.64 -24.23
CA ASP A 372 -0.02 -8.17 -22.87
C ASP A 372 0.93 -9.39 -22.82
N ALA A 373 0.95 -10.19 -23.89
CA ALA A 373 1.88 -11.31 -24.02
C ALA A 373 3.34 -10.83 -24.12
N ALA A 374 3.61 -9.77 -24.90
CA ALA A 374 4.93 -9.15 -24.96
C ALA A 374 5.38 -8.61 -23.59
N ILE A 375 4.50 -7.87 -22.88
CA ILE A 375 4.79 -7.37 -21.54
C ILE A 375 5.06 -8.51 -20.56
N THR A 376 4.26 -9.58 -20.62
CA THR A 376 4.45 -10.76 -19.78
C THR A 376 5.81 -11.41 -20.03
N GLN A 377 6.18 -11.60 -21.29
CA GLN A 377 7.49 -12.15 -21.67
C GLN A 377 8.64 -11.25 -21.20
N MET A 378 8.51 -9.93 -21.37
CA MET A 378 9.49 -8.95 -20.88
C MET A 378 9.71 -9.05 -19.37
N LYS A 379 8.67 -9.34 -18.57
CA LYS A 379 8.81 -9.54 -17.12
C LYS A 379 9.54 -10.84 -16.73
N THR A 380 9.57 -11.83 -17.63
CA THR A 380 10.26 -13.11 -17.38
C THR A 380 11.75 -13.06 -17.73
N TYR A 381 12.16 -12.14 -18.61
CA TYR A 381 13.55 -11.99 -19.01
C TYR A 381 14.43 -11.38 -17.90
N SER A 382 15.70 -11.78 -17.85
CA SER A 382 16.65 -11.37 -16.80
C SER A 382 17.27 -9.98 -17.02
N TRP A 383 17.21 -9.45 -18.25
CA TRP A 383 17.74 -8.14 -18.62
C TRP A 383 19.20 -7.91 -18.20
N PRO A 384 20.17 -8.72 -18.69
CA PRO A 384 21.58 -8.56 -18.33
C PRO A 384 22.15 -7.17 -18.67
N GLY A 385 21.63 -6.48 -19.70
CA GLY A 385 21.99 -5.10 -20.02
C GLY A 385 21.04 -4.05 -19.44
N ASN A 386 20.15 -4.46 -18.54
CA ASN A 386 19.21 -3.61 -17.79
C ASN A 386 18.41 -2.66 -18.72
N ILE A 387 18.28 -1.39 -18.34
CA ILE A 387 17.48 -0.39 -19.06
C ILE A 387 18.06 -0.12 -20.46
N ARG A 388 19.40 -0.15 -20.60
CA ARG A 388 20.07 0.06 -21.89
C ARG A 388 19.68 -1.01 -22.91
N GLU A 389 19.65 -2.27 -22.49
CA GLU A 389 19.21 -3.37 -23.34
C GLU A 389 17.72 -3.26 -23.69
N MET A 390 16.87 -2.93 -22.73
CA MET A 390 15.44 -2.70 -22.97
C MET A 390 15.19 -1.61 -24.00
N GLN A 391 15.85 -0.45 -23.85
CA GLN A 391 15.72 0.65 -24.78
C GLN A 391 16.14 0.23 -26.20
N ASN A 392 17.29 -0.43 -26.34
CA ASN A 392 17.80 -0.90 -27.63
C ASN A 392 16.88 -1.95 -28.27
N LEU A 393 16.32 -2.86 -27.47
CA LEU A 393 15.39 -3.87 -27.97
C LEU A 393 14.11 -3.22 -28.49
N ILE A 394 13.48 -2.32 -27.72
CA ILE A 394 12.26 -1.64 -28.14
C ILE A 394 12.52 -0.78 -29.36
N GLU A 395 13.63 -0.03 -29.41
CA GLU A 395 14.00 0.76 -30.59
C GLU A 395 14.16 -0.12 -31.83
N ARG A 396 14.86 -1.24 -31.72
CA ARG A 396 14.98 -2.21 -32.81
C ARG A 396 13.61 -2.69 -33.29
N LEU A 397 12.74 -3.11 -32.38
CA LEU A 397 11.41 -3.62 -32.73
C LEU A 397 10.52 -2.58 -33.40
N VAL A 398 10.55 -1.33 -32.92
CA VAL A 398 9.79 -0.21 -33.51
C VAL A 398 10.21 0.02 -34.97
N VAL A 399 11.49 -0.15 -35.29
CA VAL A 399 12.04 0.08 -36.63
C VAL A 399 11.89 -1.14 -37.55
N THR A 400 12.05 -2.36 -37.04
CA THR A 400 12.12 -3.57 -37.88
C THR A 400 10.79 -4.28 -38.07
N VAL A 401 9.83 -4.14 -37.16
CA VAL A 401 8.54 -4.82 -37.26
C VAL A 401 7.58 -3.94 -38.05
N GLU A 402 6.94 -4.49 -39.09
CA GLU A 402 5.97 -3.75 -39.91
C GLU A 402 4.63 -3.57 -39.18
N SER A 403 4.15 -4.59 -38.47
CA SER A 403 2.91 -4.57 -37.69
C SER A 403 2.87 -3.46 -36.64
N GLU A 404 1.72 -2.80 -36.47
CA GLU A 404 1.50 -1.85 -35.37
C GLU A 404 1.56 -2.53 -33.99
N MET A 405 1.16 -3.81 -33.92
CA MET A 405 1.13 -4.57 -32.68
C MET A 405 2.43 -5.37 -32.49
N LEU A 406 3.22 -4.99 -31.48
CA LEU A 406 4.42 -5.71 -31.04
C LEU A 406 4.02 -6.82 -30.05
N ASP A 407 3.90 -8.02 -30.58
CA ASP A 407 3.59 -9.23 -29.81
C ASP A 407 4.84 -10.04 -29.39
N SER A 408 4.67 -10.97 -28.46
CA SER A 408 5.70 -11.81 -27.83
C SER A 408 6.69 -12.47 -28.80
N HIS A 409 6.22 -13.01 -29.93
CA HIS A 409 7.09 -13.65 -30.92
C HIS A 409 8.12 -12.70 -31.57
N HIS A 410 7.88 -11.39 -31.55
CA HIS A 410 8.86 -10.40 -32.00
C HIS A 410 10.02 -10.23 -31.00
N PHE A 411 9.79 -10.54 -29.72
CA PHE A 411 10.79 -10.50 -28.66
C PHE A 411 11.60 -11.78 -28.67
N SER A 412 12.50 -11.89 -29.65
CA SER A 412 13.54 -12.91 -29.67
C SER A 412 14.61 -12.55 -28.63
N PHE A 413 14.31 -12.80 -27.35
CA PHE A 413 15.32 -12.79 -26.30
C PHE A 413 16.27 -13.95 -26.60
N ASN A 414 17.51 -13.66 -27.02
CA ASN A 414 18.50 -14.70 -27.25
C ASN A 414 18.64 -15.53 -25.97
N HIS A 415 18.11 -16.76 -25.99
CA HIS A 415 18.16 -17.71 -24.88
C HIS A 415 19.60 -18.09 -24.47
N GLN A 416 20.62 -17.61 -25.18
CA GLN A 416 22.03 -17.79 -24.80
C GLN A 416 22.35 -17.25 -23.39
N TYR A 417 21.65 -16.22 -22.90
CA TYR A 417 21.87 -15.69 -21.54
C TYR A 417 21.00 -16.31 -20.44
N LEU A 418 20.03 -17.17 -20.78
CA LEU A 418 19.30 -17.98 -19.79
C LEU A 418 20.17 -19.12 -19.22
N SER A 419 21.39 -19.30 -19.74
CA SER A 419 22.36 -20.28 -19.25
C SER A 419 23.03 -19.90 -17.92
N GLN A 420 22.83 -18.67 -17.40
CA GLN A 420 23.45 -18.23 -16.15
C GLN A 420 22.63 -18.47 -14.86
N SER A 421 21.60 -19.32 -14.90
CA SER A 421 20.99 -19.88 -13.68
C SER A 421 21.12 -21.40 -13.54
N LEU A 422 22.07 -22.03 -14.24
CA LEU A 422 22.55 -23.38 -13.89
C LEU A 422 23.73 -23.30 -12.91
N THR A 423 23.64 -22.44 -11.90
CA THR A 423 24.37 -22.65 -10.65
C THR A 423 23.58 -23.66 -9.83
N THR A 424 23.69 -24.92 -10.18
CA THR A 424 23.21 -26.01 -9.32
C THR A 424 24.24 -27.12 -9.37
N GLU A 425 24.56 -27.64 -8.20
CA GLU A 425 25.38 -28.83 -7.90
C GLU A 425 24.84 -30.14 -8.54
N LYS A 426 24.10 -30.02 -9.64
CA LYS A 426 23.45 -31.11 -10.36
C LYS A 426 24.31 -31.54 -11.53
N THR A 427 24.53 -32.84 -11.63
CA THR A 427 25.19 -33.49 -12.76
C THR A 427 24.33 -33.35 -14.04
N LEU A 428 24.97 -33.44 -15.21
CA LEU A 428 24.27 -33.46 -16.51
C LEU A 428 23.14 -34.51 -16.55
N LYS A 429 23.34 -35.63 -15.85
CA LYS A 429 22.35 -36.70 -15.75
C LYS A 429 21.08 -36.24 -15.04
N GLU A 430 21.20 -35.44 -13.99
CA GLU A 430 20.06 -34.92 -13.22
C GLU A 430 19.32 -33.82 -13.99
N VAL A 431 20.05 -32.94 -14.67
CA VAL A 431 19.44 -31.89 -15.52
C VAL A 431 18.62 -32.50 -16.66
N VAL A 432 19.16 -33.52 -17.33
CA VAL A 432 18.44 -34.26 -18.38
C VAL A 432 17.22 -34.97 -17.80
N GLN A 433 17.32 -35.55 -16.60
CA GLN A 433 16.18 -36.22 -15.96
C GLN A 433 15.07 -35.26 -15.54
N ASP A 434 15.41 -34.07 -15.05
CA ASP A 434 14.43 -33.04 -14.68
C ASP A 434 13.72 -32.49 -15.93
N LEU A 435 14.46 -32.24 -17.01
CA LEU A 435 13.88 -31.83 -18.30
C LEU A 435 12.96 -32.91 -18.88
N GLU A 436 13.41 -34.17 -18.88
CA GLU A 436 12.60 -35.31 -19.32
C GLU A 436 11.31 -35.43 -18.49
N ARG A 437 11.38 -35.20 -17.17
CA ARG A 437 10.21 -35.24 -16.28
C ARG A 437 9.19 -34.15 -16.66
N THR A 438 9.64 -32.91 -16.85
CA THR A 438 8.75 -31.80 -17.22
C THR A 438 8.06 -32.03 -18.57
N MET A 439 8.83 -32.41 -19.60
CA MET A 439 8.26 -32.65 -20.94
C MET A 439 7.26 -33.81 -20.96
N ILE A 440 7.53 -34.88 -20.21
CA ILE A 440 6.61 -36.02 -20.09
C ILE A 440 5.34 -35.62 -19.35
N MET A 441 5.46 -34.82 -18.28
CA MET A 441 4.32 -34.34 -17.50
C MET A 441 3.39 -33.46 -18.34
N GLU A 442 3.93 -32.46 -19.05
CA GLU A 442 3.16 -31.56 -19.92
C GLU A 442 2.43 -32.32 -21.02
N ALA A 443 3.12 -33.24 -21.70
CA ALA A 443 2.51 -34.08 -22.74
C ALA A 443 1.40 -34.99 -22.18
N MET A 444 1.58 -35.51 -20.96
CA MET A 444 0.56 -36.34 -20.32
C MET A 444 -0.66 -35.54 -19.85
N VAL A 445 -0.47 -34.31 -19.35
CA VAL A 445 -1.57 -33.38 -19.01
C VAL A 445 -2.39 -33.02 -20.25
N GLN A 446 -1.70 -32.69 -21.34
CA GLN A 446 -2.34 -32.22 -22.58
C GLN A 446 -3.07 -33.34 -23.33
N TYR A 447 -2.46 -34.52 -23.44
CA TYR A 447 -2.97 -35.59 -24.30
C TYR A 447 -3.68 -36.72 -23.56
N ARG A 448 -3.55 -36.79 -22.22
CA ARG A 448 -4.20 -37.73 -21.30
C ARG A 448 -4.15 -39.21 -21.71
N SER A 449 -3.22 -39.56 -22.58
CA SER A 449 -3.03 -40.89 -23.15
C SER A 449 -1.56 -41.09 -23.46
N THR A 450 -0.97 -42.16 -22.92
CA THR A 450 0.44 -42.50 -23.12
C THR A 450 0.79 -42.67 -24.60
N ARG A 451 -0.15 -43.14 -25.43
CA ARG A 451 0.06 -43.32 -26.86
C ARG A 451 0.10 -41.99 -27.62
N LYS A 452 -0.76 -41.03 -27.26
CA LYS A 452 -0.79 -39.69 -27.87
C LYS A 452 0.38 -38.83 -27.39
N ALA A 453 0.68 -38.87 -26.09
CA ALA A 453 1.83 -38.20 -25.49
C ALA A 453 3.15 -38.68 -26.09
N ALA A 454 3.34 -40.00 -26.26
CA ALA A 454 4.55 -40.56 -26.87
C ALA A 454 4.73 -40.10 -28.33
N LYS A 455 3.62 -40.05 -29.10
CA LYS A 455 3.63 -39.56 -30.48
C LYS A 455 4.01 -38.08 -30.56
N SER A 456 3.49 -37.25 -29.65
CA SER A 456 3.84 -35.82 -29.56
C SER A 456 5.31 -35.61 -29.18
N LEU A 457 5.86 -36.47 -28.34
CA LEU A 457 7.26 -36.43 -27.91
C LEU A 457 8.23 -37.12 -28.87
N GLY A 458 7.74 -37.67 -29.99
CA GLY A 458 8.57 -38.32 -31.01
C GLY A 458 9.21 -39.65 -30.56
N ILE A 459 8.68 -40.29 -29.51
CA ILE A 459 9.20 -41.55 -28.97
C ILE A 459 8.16 -42.68 -29.03
N SER A 460 8.63 -43.92 -28.93
CA SER A 460 7.73 -45.07 -28.85
C SER A 460 6.97 -45.09 -27.51
N GLN A 461 5.74 -45.62 -27.51
CA GLN A 461 4.94 -45.74 -26.29
C GLN A 461 5.67 -46.54 -25.19
N SER A 462 6.41 -47.59 -25.56
CA SER A 462 7.18 -48.40 -24.61
C SER A 462 8.37 -47.63 -24.01
N THR A 463 9.00 -46.74 -24.78
CA THR A 463 10.06 -45.83 -24.30
C THR A 463 9.51 -44.82 -23.30
N LEU A 464 8.33 -44.23 -23.58
CA LEU A 464 7.68 -43.30 -22.67
C LEU A 464 7.33 -43.97 -21.33
N VAL A 465 6.71 -45.15 -21.37
CA VAL A 465 6.32 -45.90 -20.15
C VAL A 465 7.55 -46.26 -19.30
N LYS A 466 8.65 -46.72 -19.92
CA LYS A 466 9.91 -47.01 -19.20
C LYS A 466 10.52 -45.75 -18.56
N LYS A 467 10.49 -44.61 -19.25
CA LYS A 467 10.96 -43.33 -18.70
C LYS A 467 10.08 -42.84 -17.54
N MET A 468 8.76 -42.99 -17.66
CA MET A 468 7.80 -42.67 -16.59
C MET A 468 8.04 -43.50 -15.34
N GLN A 469 8.24 -44.82 -15.48
CA GLN A 469 8.56 -45.70 -14.35
C GLN A 469 9.90 -45.34 -13.69
N ARG A 470 10.93 -45.08 -14.49
CA ARG A 470 12.25 -44.68 -13.99
C ARG A 470 12.24 -43.32 -13.27
N LEU A 471 11.34 -42.42 -13.66
CA LEU A 471 11.22 -41.08 -13.07
C LEU A 471 10.23 -41.02 -11.89
N GLY A 472 9.58 -42.13 -11.54
CA GLY A 472 8.75 -42.28 -10.35
C GLY A 472 7.31 -41.76 -10.48
N PHE A 473 6.78 -41.61 -11.70
CA PHE A 473 5.40 -41.12 -11.89
C PHE A 473 4.36 -42.08 -11.32
N GLN A 474 3.51 -41.60 -10.42
CA GLN A 474 2.38 -42.36 -9.87
C GLN A 474 1.10 -42.07 -10.66
N GLN A 475 0.18 -43.03 -10.71
CA GLN A 475 -1.07 -42.92 -11.46
C GLN A 475 -1.98 -41.77 -10.98
N THR A 476 -1.73 -41.28 -9.77
CA THR A 476 -2.37 -40.13 -9.11
C THR A 476 -1.86 -38.76 -9.59
N ASP A 477 -0.71 -38.67 -10.25
CA ASP A 477 -0.11 -37.39 -10.68
C ASP A 477 -0.86 -36.71 -11.84
N TYR A 478 -1.86 -37.39 -12.42
CA TYR A 478 -2.61 -36.94 -13.60
C TYR A 478 -4.10 -36.69 -13.36
N VAL A 479 -4.56 -36.73 -12.10
CA VAL A 479 -5.99 -36.60 -11.73
C VAL A 479 -6.32 -35.27 -11.05
N LEU A 480 -5.37 -34.35 -10.86
CA LEU A 480 -5.58 -33.09 -10.11
C LEU A 480 -6.28 -31.95 -10.89
N HIS A 481 -7.19 -32.28 -11.81
CA HIS A 481 -8.22 -31.36 -12.30
C HIS A 481 -9.51 -32.15 -12.54
N GLN A 482 -10.18 -32.51 -11.44
CA GLN A 482 -11.63 -32.72 -11.43
C GLN A 482 -12.30 -31.49 -10.84
#